data_AF-A0A4U3ACE0-F1
#
_entry.id   AF-A0A4U3ACE0-F1
#
_cell.length_a   1.000
_cell.length_b   1.000
_cell.length_c   1.000
_cell.angle_alpha   90.00
_cell.angle_beta   90.00
_cell.angle_gamma   90.00
#
_symmetry.space_group_name_H-M   'P 1'
#
loop_
_entity.id
_entity.type
_entity.pdbx_description
1 polymer ?
#
loop_
_entity_poly.entity_id
_entity_poly.type
_entity_poly.pdbx_seq_one_letter_code
_entity_poly.pdbx_strand_id
1 'polypeptide(L)'
;MIFVQQFEEVRSILEKAKKITVLTGAGASTESGIPDFRSANGLYADANVEMYLSRGYYNRSPKEFWKHYKEIFQINTFHQYKPNRGHRFLAELEEQGKDITILTQNIDGLHQVGGSKHVIDLHGTLQTAHCPKCKAGYDLQYMIDHEVPRCEKC
;
A
#
# COMPACT_ATOMS: atom_id res chain seq x y z
N MET A 1 4.01 32.03 11.73
CA MET A 1 3.27 32.05 13.00
C MET A 1 2.16 31.00 13.05
N ILE A 2 1.22 30.96 12.08
CA ILE A 2 0.10 29.99 12.06
C ILE A 2 0.57 28.52 12.02
N PHE A 3 1.52 28.18 11.14
CA PHE A 3 2.04 26.81 11.03
C PHE A 3 2.68 26.28 12.32
N VAL A 4 3.44 27.12 13.04
CA VAL A 4 4.09 26.72 14.30
C VAL A 4 3.04 26.42 15.38
N GLN A 5 1.97 27.21 15.43
CA GLN A 5 0.87 27.00 16.37
C GLN A 5 0.14 25.68 16.10
N GLN A 6 -0.05 25.32 14.83
CA GLN A 6 -0.66 24.04 14.43
C GLN A 6 0.21 22.83 14.83
N PHE A 7 1.54 22.93 14.68
CA PHE A 7 2.44 21.84 15.09
C PHE A 7 2.43 21.62 16.60
N GLU A 8 2.44 22.68 17.41
CA GLU A 8 2.37 22.55 18.87
C GLU A 8 1.03 21.99 19.34
N GLU A 9 -0.07 22.34 18.67
CA GLU A 9 -1.39 21.79 18.96
C GLU A 9 -1.45 20.29 18.66
N VAL A 10 -1.01 19.87 17.45
CA VAL A 10 -0.95 18.45 17.07
C VAL A 10 -0.04 17.68 18.02
N ARG A 11 1.12 18.24 18.38
CA ARG A 11 2.03 17.64 19.37
C ARG A 11 1.34 17.43 20.71
N SER A 12 0.66 18.45 21.23
CA SER A 12 -0.07 18.36 22.51
C SER A 12 -1.15 17.27 22.48
N ILE A 13 -1.87 17.15 21.37
CA ILE A 13 -2.89 16.11 21.15
C ILE A 13 -2.23 14.72 21.13
N LEU A 14 -1.16 14.55 20.35
CA LEU A 14 -0.43 13.30 20.23
C LEU A 14 0.17 12.85 21.56
N GLU A 15 0.78 13.76 22.33
CA GLU A 15 1.38 13.46 23.64
C GLU A 15 0.33 12.92 24.62
N LYS A 16 -0.85 13.56 24.71
CA LYS A 16 -1.94 13.18 25.61
C LYS A 16 -2.71 11.94 25.16
N ALA A 17 -2.76 11.67 23.86
CA ALA A 17 -3.48 10.53 23.32
C ALA A 17 -2.81 9.20 23.71
N LYS A 18 -3.61 8.27 24.22
CA LYS A 18 -3.18 6.89 24.51
C LYS A 18 -3.53 5.92 23.40
N LYS A 19 -4.62 6.21 22.66
CA LYS A 19 -5.13 5.43 21.54
C LYS A 19 -5.24 6.32 20.31
N ILE A 20 -4.61 5.93 19.21
CA ILE A 20 -4.53 6.74 18.00
C ILE A 20 -4.84 5.86 16.80
N THR A 21 -5.86 6.22 16.05
CA THR A 21 -6.13 5.63 14.74
C THR A 21 -5.59 6.55 13.65
N VAL A 22 -4.79 5.99 12.74
CA VAL A 22 -4.19 6.71 11.63
C VAL A 22 -4.75 6.16 10.33
N LEU A 23 -5.41 7.01 9.53
CA LEU A 23 -5.82 6.68 8.18
C LEU A 23 -4.77 7.14 7.18
N THR A 24 -4.25 6.23 6.37
CA THR A 24 -3.23 6.55 5.35
C THR A 24 -3.68 6.19 3.94
N GLY A 25 -3.10 6.88 2.96
CA GLY A 25 -3.25 6.61 1.54
C GLY A 25 -1.94 6.87 0.81
N ALA A 26 -1.97 6.90 -0.53
CA ALA A 26 -0.75 6.82 -1.34
C ALA A 26 0.26 7.95 -1.05
N GLY A 27 -0.22 9.12 -0.63
CA GLY A 27 0.62 10.24 -0.18
C GLY A 27 1.59 9.90 0.95
N ALA A 28 1.31 8.88 1.77
CA ALA A 28 2.22 8.42 2.81
C ALA A 28 3.49 7.76 2.24
N SER A 29 3.44 7.25 1.00
CA SER A 29 4.52 6.48 0.35
C SER A 29 5.22 7.25 -0.78
N THR A 30 4.84 8.50 -1.06
CA THR A 30 5.45 9.30 -2.14
C THR A 30 6.92 9.59 -1.89
N GLU A 31 7.30 9.91 -0.65
CA GLU A 31 8.71 10.07 -0.25
C GLU A 31 9.50 8.76 -0.30
N SER A 32 8.82 7.61 -0.38
CA SER A 32 9.44 6.30 -0.60
C SER A 32 9.65 5.96 -2.08
N GLY A 33 9.29 6.88 -2.99
CA GLY A 33 9.43 6.70 -4.44
C GLY A 33 8.24 5.99 -5.11
N ILE A 34 7.15 5.75 -4.36
CA ILE A 34 5.92 5.17 -4.91
C ILE A 34 5.01 6.31 -5.36
N PRO A 35 4.66 6.43 -6.65
CA PRO A 35 3.78 7.50 -7.11
C PRO A 35 2.39 7.36 -6.49
N ASP A 36 1.73 8.49 -6.25
CA ASP A 36 0.32 8.46 -5.87
C ASP A 36 -0.59 8.24 -7.10
N PHE A 37 -1.88 8.11 -6.83
CA PHE A 37 -2.85 7.87 -7.89
C PHE A 37 -3.40 9.14 -8.54
N ARG A 38 -3.63 10.22 -7.78
CA ARG A 38 -4.53 11.33 -8.20
C ARG A 38 -3.85 12.69 -8.35
N SER A 39 -2.57 12.81 -8.04
CA SER A 39 -1.83 14.05 -8.32
C SER A 39 -1.68 14.25 -9.84
N ALA A 40 -1.25 15.44 -10.25
CA ALA A 40 -1.08 15.80 -11.67
C ALA A 40 -0.18 14.83 -12.45
N ASN A 41 0.81 14.23 -11.78
CA ASN A 41 1.71 13.21 -12.33
C ASN A 41 1.42 11.80 -11.73
N GLY A 42 0.25 11.60 -11.12
CA GLY A 42 -0.17 10.34 -10.52
C GLY A 42 -0.67 9.34 -11.56
N LEU A 43 -0.87 8.09 -11.12
CA LEU A 43 -1.23 6.99 -12.02
C LEU A 43 -2.53 7.24 -12.83
N TYR A 44 -3.54 7.93 -12.28
CA TYR A 44 -4.78 8.27 -12.98
C TYR A 44 -4.67 9.44 -13.97
N ALA A 45 -3.47 9.98 -14.21
CA ALA A 45 -3.27 10.83 -15.39
C ALA A 45 -3.62 10.06 -16.69
N ASP A 46 -3.49 8.73 -16.67
CA ASP A 46 -4.10 7.85 -17.68
C ASP A 46 -5.54 7.47 -17.27
N ALA A 47 -6.51 7.94 -18.04
CA ALA A 47 -7.94 7.68 -17.84
C ALA A 47 -8.32 6.19 -17.91
N ASN A 48 -7.44 5.33 -18.45
CA ASN A 48 -7.70 3.90 -18.58
C ASN A 48 -7.34 3.09 -17.32
N VAL A 49 -6.60 3.66 -16.36
CA VAL A 49 -6.13 2.90 -15.18
C VAL A 49 -7.27 2.29 -14.39
N GLU A 50 -8.38 3.00 -14.20
CA GLU A 50 -9.55 2.46 -13.49
C GLU A 50 -10.14 1.24 -14.22
N MET A 51 -10.17 1.29 -15.55
CA MET A 51 -10.64 0.19 -16.38
C MET A 51 -9.68 -1.01 -16.29
N TYR A 52 -8.36 -0.78 -16.39
CA TYR A 52 -7.35 -1.83 -16.28
C TYR A 52 -7.35 -2.55 -14.93
N LEU A 53 -7.66 -1.83 -13.84
CA LEU A 53 -7.74 -2.41 -12.50
C LEU A 53 -9.10 -3.04 -12.17
N SER A 54 -10.06 -3.01 -13.10
CA SER A 54 -11.41 -3.54 -12.87
C SER A 54 -11.46 -5.07 -12.94
N ARG A 55 -12.34 -5.67 -12.12
CA ARG A 55 -12.64 -7.11 -12.19
C ARG A 55 -13.20 -7.52 -13.57
N GLY A 56 -13.92 -6.63 -14.23
CA GLY A 56 -14.45 -6.88 -15.58
C GLY A 56 -13.34 -7.04 -16.61
N TYR A 57 -12.30 -6.20 -16.54
CA TYR A 57 -11.13 -6.30 -17.41
C TYR A 57 -10.32 -7.57 -17.12
N TYR A 58 -10.07 -7.87 -15.84
CA TYR A 58 -9.45 -9.13 -15.40
C TYR A 58 -10.13 -10.37 -15.99
N ASN A 59 -11.46 -10.44 -15.92
CA ASN A 59 -12.21 -11.60 -16.42
C ASN A 59 -12.20 -11.73 -17.94
N ARG A 60 -12.25 -10.61 -18.68
CA ARG A 60 -12.30 -10.62 -20.16
C ARG A 60 -10.94 -10.82 -20.80
N SER A 61 -9.91 -10.22 -20.20
CA SER A 61 -8.56 -10.12 -20.77
C SER A 61 -7.49 -10.35 -19.70
N PRO A 62 -7.39 -11.55 -19.11
CA PRO A 62 -6.49 -11.79 -17.97
C PRO A 62 -5.02 -11.57 -18.30
N LYS A 63 -4.59 -11.85 -19.53
CA LYS A 63 -3.21 -11.60 -19.97
C LYS A 63 -2.87 -10.10 -19.93
N GLU A 64 -3.71 -9.27 -20.56
CA GLU A 64 -3.50 -7.82 -20.59
C GLU A 64 -3.69 -7.18 -19.20
N PHE A 65 -4.63 -7.71 -18.39
CA PHE A 65 -4.76 -7.30 -16.99
C PHE A 65 -3.45 -7.47 -16.24
N TRP A 66 -2.84 -8.65 -16.29
CA TRP A 66 -1.61 -8.91 -15.54
C TRP A 66 -0.44 -8.06 -16.02
N LYS A 67 -0.35 -7.80 -17.32
CA LYS A 67 0.61 -6.83 -17.87
C LYS A 67 0.42 -5.44 -17.26
N HIS A 68 -0.77 -4.84 -17.39
CA HIS A 68 -1.04 -3.51 -16.86
C HIS A 68 -0.95 -3.43 -15.34
N TYR A 69 -1.45 -4.44 -14.63
CA TYR A 69 -1.37 -4.52 -13.18
C TYR A 69 0.09 -4.49 -12.69
N LYS A 70 0.96 -5.28 -13.33
CA LYS A 70 2.39 -5.29 -13.00
C LYS A 70 3.08 -3.96 -13.31
N GLU A 71 2.72 -3.32 -14.41
CA GLU A 71 3.24 -2.00 -14.81
C GLU A 71 2.81 -0.91 -13.82
N ILE A 72 1.50 -0.80 -13.54
CA ILE A 72 0.90 0.20 -12.64
C ILE A 72 1.49 0.11 -11.24
N PHE A 73 1.60 -1.11 -10.70
CA PHE A 73 2.10 -1.35 -9.35
C PHE A 73 3.62 -1.58 -9.28
N GLN A 74 4.32 -1.49 -10.42
CA GLN A 74 5.78 -1.70 -10.51
C GLN A 74 6.23 -3.00 -9.82
N ILE A 75 5.46 -4.08 -10.00
CA ILE A 75 5.60 -5.36 -9.26
C ILE A 75 7.03 -5.91 -9.34
N ASN A 76 7.67 -5.81 -10.50
CA ASN A 76 9.01 -6.37 -10.72
C ASN A 76 10.12 -5.63 -9.95
N THR A 77 9.90 -4.37 -9.56
CA THR A 77 10.87 -3.56 -8.80
C THR A 77 10.36 -3.28 -7.39
N PHE A 78 9.23 -3.86 -7.00
CA PHE A 78 8.51 -3.53 -5.77
C PHE A 78 9.36 -3.70 -4.49
N HIS A 79 10.22 -4.73 -4.46
CA HIS A 79 11.11 -5.01 -3.32
C HIS A 79 12.14 -3.90 -3.02
N GLN A 80 12.33 -2.95 -3.93
CA GLN A 80 13.31 -1.87 -3.80
C GLN A 80 12.81 -0.74 -2.89
N TYR A 81 11.49 -0.56 -2.76
CA TYR A 81 10.92 0.50 -1.93
C TYR A 81 11.14 0.23 -0.44
N LYS A 82 11.41 1.30 0.32
CA LYS A 82 11.68 1.25 1.76
C LYS A 82 10.77 2.23 2.51
N PRO A 83 10.41 1.93 3.77
CA PRO A 83 9.64 2.86 4.59
C PRO A 83 10.38 4.19 4.73
N ASN A 84 9.65 5.30 4.66
CA ASN A 84 10.19 6.63 4.95
C ASN A 84 10.06 6.99 6.44
N ARG A 85 10.36 8.24 6.80
CA ARG A 85 10.29 8.72 8.18
C ARG A 85 8.88 8.66 8.76
N GLY A 86 7.85 8.93 7.95
CA GLY A 86 6.45 8.88 8.39
C GLY A 86 6.03 7.48 8.85
N HIS A 87 6.40 6.44 8.09
CA HIS A 87 6.14 5.04 8.46
C HIS A 87 6.82 4.67 9.78
N ARG A 88 8.11 4.99 9.91
CA ARG A 88 8.90 4.69 11.12
C ARG A 88 8.40 5.45 12.34
N PHE A 89 7.97 6.69 12.16
CA PHE A 89 7.44 7.51 13.24
C PHE A 89 6.21 6.88 13.90
N LEU A 90 5.32 6.25 13.13
CA LEU A 90 4.16 5.54 13.70
C LEU A 90 4.59 4.32 14.53
N ALA A 91 5.58 3.57 14.06
CA ALA A 91 6.18 2.47 14.82
C ALA A 91 6.87 2.96 16.11
N GLU A 92 7.60 4.08 16.04
CA GLU A 92 8.23 4.70 17.22
C GLU A 92 7.19 5.13 18.27
N LEU A 93 6.02 5.62 17.86
CA LEU A 93 4.93 5.93 18.79
C LEU A 93 4.38 4.66 19.46
N GLU A 94 4.27 3.54 18.75
CA GLU A 94 3.92 2.23 19.33
C GLU A 94 4.97 1.79 20.38
N GLU A 95 6.26 1.93 20.07
CA GLU A 95 7.37 1.59 20.97
C GLU A 95 7.36 2.45 22.25
N GLN A 96 6.88 3.69 22.17
CA GLN A 96 6.68 4.57 23.32
C GLN A 96 5.44 4.21 24.16
N GLY A 97 4.75 3.12 23.84
CA GLY A 97 3.63 2.58 24.61
C GLY A 97 2.26 3.17 24.22
N LYS A 98 2.15 3.82 23.06
CA LYS A 98 0.86 4.25 22.52
C LYS A 98 0.19 3.10 21.77
N ASP A 99 -1.13 3.00 21.91
CA ASP A 99 -1.96 2.05 21.17
C ASP A 99 -2.27 2.69 19.80
N ILE A 100 -1.46 2.35 18.79
CA ILE A 100 -1.63 2.84 17.42
C ILE A 100 -2.35 1.78 16.60
N THR A 101 -3.35 2.19 15.81
CA THR A 101 -3.95 1.36 14.76
C THR A 101 -3.88 2.10 13.45
N ILE A 102 -3.25 1.48 12.45
CA ILE A 102 -3.12 2.06 11.12
C ILE A 102 -4.17 1.43 10.20
N LEU A 103 -5.07 2.25 9.68
CA LEU A 103 -5.95 1.89 8.57
C LEU A 103 -5.28 2.41 7.30
N THR A 104 -4.84 1.53 6.40
CA THR A 104 -4.17 1.96 5.17
C THR A 104 -4.94 1.56 3.93
N GLN A 105 -5.07 2.50 3.00
CA GLN A 105 -5.54 2.24 1.64
C GLN A 105 -4.42 1.75 0.72
N ASN A 106 -3.16 1.83 1.18
CA ASN A 106 -2.01 1.37 0.42
C ASN A 106 -1.95 -0.14 0.45
N ILE A 107 -1.40 -0.72 -0.60
CA ILE A 107 -1.19 -2.17 -0.73
C ILE A 107 0.29 -2.54 -0.68
N ASP A 108 1.13 -1.57 -0.30
CA ASP A 108 2.59 -1.64 -0.41
C ASP A 108 3.28 -2.36 0.76
N GLY A 109 2.63 -2.44 1.92
CA GLY A 109 3.17 -3.09 3.11
C GLY A 109 4.28 -2.28 3.82
N LEU A 110 4.50 -1.00 3.46
CA LEU A 110 5.60 -0.22 4.03
C LEU A 110 5.40 0.13 5.51
N HIS A 111 4.16 0.14 6.03
CA HIS A 111 3.91 0.31 7.47
C HIS A 111 4.44 -0.87 8.27
N GLN A 112 4.18 -2.10 7.80
CA GLN A 112 4.64 -3.34 8.40
C GLN A 112 6.17 -3.44 8.32
N VAL A 113 6.76 -3.15 7.15
CA VAL A 113 8.24 -3.09 6.98
C VAL A 113 8.87 -1.98 7.83
N GLY A 114 8.13 -0.89 8.06
CA GLY A 114 8.51 0.21 8.94
C GLY A 114 8.45 -0.10 10.43
N GLY A 115 7.91 -1.26 10.82
CA GLY A 115 7.86 -1.74 12.21
C GLY A 115 6.49 -1.61 12.89
N SER A 116 5.47 -1.09 12.20
CA SER A 116 4.13 -0.96 12.77
C SER A 116 3.49 -2.34 12.97
N LYS A 117 2.87 -2.58 14.13
CA LYS A 117 2.36 -3.90 14.51
C LYS A 117 0.88 -4.08 14.22
N HIS A 118 0.09 -3.01 14.30
CA HIS A 118 -1.35 -3.05 14.14
C HIS A 118 -1.79 -2.30 12.87
N VAL A 119 -1.63 -2.97 11.73
CA VAL A 119 -1.97 -2.44 10.40
C VAL A 119 -3.16 -3.21 9.81
N ILE A 120 -4.15 -2.47 9.32
CA ILE A 120 -5.32 -3.00 8.61
C ILE A 120 -5.25 -2.48 7.17
N ASP A 121 -4.97 -3.39 6.25
CA ASP A 121 -4.90 -3.11 4.82
C ASP A 121 -6.32 -3.13 4.20
N LEU A 122 -6.90 -1.94 4.02
CA LEU A 122 -8.28 -1.77 3.55
C LEU A 122 -8.49 -2.28 2.11
N HIS A 123 -7.43 -2.25 1.30
CA HIS A 123 -7.44 -2.70 -0.10
C HIS A 123 -6.64 -4.00 -0.32
N GLY A 124 -6.28 -4.71 0.76
CA GLY A 124 -5.45 -5.91 0.69
C GLY A 124 -3.97 -5.59 0.47
N THR A 125 -3.22 -6.55 -0.10
CA THR A 125 -1.76 -6.48 -0.17
C THR A 125 -1.23 -6.99 -1.51
N LEU A 126 -0.10 -6.45 -1.97
CA LEU A 126 0.67 -7.00 -3.09
C LEU A 126 1.53 -8.21 -2.72
N GLN A 127 1.69 -8.51 -1.43
CA GLN A 127 2.62 -9.55 -0.98
C GLN A 127 2.16 -10.97 -1.31
N THR A 128 0.87 -11.17 -1.58
CA THR A 128 0.29 -12.49 -1.84
C THR A 128 -0.82 -12.43 -2.89
N ALA A 129 -1.04 -13.54 -3.58
CA ALA A 129 -2.18 -13.75 -4.46
C ALA A 129 -2.82 -15.11 -4.19
N HIS A 130 -4.10 -15.24 -4.56
CA HIS A 130 -4.86 -16.47 -4.39
C HIS A 130 -5.53 -16.89 -5.70
N CYS A 131 -5.47 -18.18 -6.02
CA CYS A 131 -6.22 -18.72 -7.14
C CYS A 131 -7.73 -18.45 -6.96
N PRO A 132 -8.42 -17.86 -7.96
CA PRO A 132 -9.85 -17.57 -7.83
C PRO A 132 -10.71 -18.83 -7.69
N LYS A 133 -10.24 -19.98 -8.18
CA LYS A 133 -10.95 -21.27 -8.19
C LYS A 133 -10.71 -22.09 -6.91
N CYS A 134 -9.47 -22.47 -6.61
CA CYS A 134 -9.16 -23.38 -5.49
C CYS A 134 -8.56 -22.68 -4.26
N LYS A 135 -8.37 -21.35 -4.29
CA LYS A 135 -7.80 -20.54 -3.20
C LYS A 135 -6.36 -20.90 -2.80
N ALA A 136 -5.64 -21.67 -3.61
CA ALA A 136 -4.20 -21.85 -3.44
C ALA A 136 -3.49 -20.49 -3.40
N GLY A 137 -2.69 -20.26 -2.37
CA GLY A 137 -1.92 -19.03 -2.17
C GLY A 137 -0.56 -19.09 -2.87
N TYR A 138 -0.11 -17.93 -3.34
CA TYR A 138 1.17 -17.68 -3.99
C TYR A 138 1.76 -16.39 -3.43
N ASP A 139 3.07 -16.32 -3.32
CA ASP A 139 3.77 -15.11 -2.85
C ASP A 139 4.03 -14.12 -4.00
N LEU A 140 4.54 -12.94 -3.64
CA LEU A 140 4.92 -11.91 -4.60
C LEU A 140 5.99 -12.39 -5.58
N GLN A 141 6.95 -13.24 -5.14
CA GLN A 141 8.00 -13.75 -6.02
C GLN A 141 7.40 -14.60 -7.15
N TYR A 142 6.45 -15.47 -6.83
CA TYR A 142 5.69 -16.23 -7.83
C TYR A 142 5.02 -15.31 -8.85
N MET A 143 4.40 -14.21 -8.39
CA MET A 143 3.80 -13.23 -9.29
C MET A 143 4.84 -12.54 -10.16
N ILE A 144 6.03 -12.21 -9.66
CA ILE A 144 7.11 -11.59 -10.42
C ILE A 144 7.59 -12.52 -11.54
N ASP A 145 7.85 -13.79 -11.21
CA ASP A 145 8.48 -14.77 -12.10
C ASP A 145 7.58 -15.19 -13.29
N HIS A 146 6.28 -14.92 -13.23
CA HIS A 146 5.31 -15.34 -14.24
C HIS A 146 4.66 -14.13 -14.93
N GLU A 147 4.83 -13.97 -16.25
CA GLU A 147 4.15 -12.91 -17.04
C GLU A 147 2.63 -12.89 -16.77
N VAL A 148 2.01 -14.07 -16.77
CA VAL A 148 0.62 -14.30 -16.39
C VAL A 148 0.57 -15.44 -15.35
N PRO A 149 0.44 -15.13 -14.05
CA PRO A 149 0.37 -16.14 -13.00
C PRO A 149 -0.78 -17.12 -13.24
N ARG A 150 -0.49 -18.42 -13.17
CA ARG A 150 -1.49 -19.49 -13.28
C ARG A 150 -1.51 -20.29 -11.98
N CYS A 151 -2.61 -20.99 -11.72
CA CYS A 151 -2.63 -21.90 -10.59
C CYS A 151 -1.87 -23.18 -10.93
N GLU A 152 -0.92 -23.57 -10.10
CA GLU A 152 -0.22 -24.85 -10.21
C GLU A 152 -1.06 -26.04 -9.74
N LYS A 153 -2.20 -25.78 -9.08
CA LYS A 153 -3.06 -26.80 -8.47
C LYS A 153 -4.34 -27.14 -9.25
N CYS A 154 -4.80 -26.33 -10.20
CA CYS A 154 -6.13 -26.54 -10.82
C CYS A 154 -6.41 -25.80 -12.13
#